data_AF-E3FV26-F1
#
_entry.id   AF-E3FV26-F1
#
_cell.length_a   1.000
_cell.length_b   1.000
_cell.length_c   1.000
_cell.angle_alpha   90.00
_cell.angle_beta   90.00
_cell.angle_gamma   90.00
#
_symmetry.space_group_name_H-M   'P 1'
#
loop_
_entity.id
_entity.type
_entity.pdbx_description
1 polymer ?
#
loop_
_entity_poly.entity_id
_entity_poly.type
_entity_poly.pdbx_seq_one_letter_code
_entity_poly.pdbx_strand_id
1 'polypeptide(L)'
;MSSRPLSGTVDGRPFTAASAIAFTDTEAPGNKLIQISEAEQECTNLGDSFEGRRDINLNGPWNVHTAPLSLENVVGVIVYKGDSPTIGLMASGKVEYVETPTAAGSVGKLRLRGANSKDSIEGEVSVKVCD
;
A
#
# COMPACT_ATOMS: atom_id res chain seq x y z
N MET A 1 -19.53 -10.05 -6.59
CA MET A 1 -18.60 -9.49 -7.61
C MET A 1 -17.23 -10.09 -7.34
N SER A 2 -16.59 -10.71 -8.33
CA SER A 2 -15.25 -11.27 -8.17
C SER A 2 -14.27 -10.12 -7.95
N SER A 3 -13.71 -10.00 -6.74
CA SER A 3 -12.66 -9.02 -6.49
C SER A 3 -11.38 -9.46 -7.19
N ARG A 4 -10.75 -8.55 -7.93
CA ARG A 4 -9.46 -8.79 -8.56
C ARG A 4 -8.36 -8.40 -7.58
N PRO A 5 -7.27 -9.18 -7.46
CA PRO A 5 -6.14 -8.78 -6.64
C PRO A 5 -5.55 -7.47 -7.15
N LEU A 6 -5.08 -6.64 -6.24
CA LEU A 6 -4.39 -5.39 -6.55
C LEU A 6 -3.15 -5.70 -7.40
N SER A 7 -3.21 -5.29 -8.66
CA SER A 7 -2.19 -5.62 -9.66
C SER A 7 -2.06 -4.53 -10.70
N GLY A 8 -1.02 -4.60 -11.52
CA GLY A 8 -0.80 -3.65 -12.60
C GLY A 8 0.64 -3.65 -13.07
N THR A 9 1.21 -2.47 -13.26
CA THR A 9 2.59 -2.24 -13.72
C THR A 9 3.27 -1.24 -12.78
N VAL A 10 4.47 -1.60 -12.32
CA VAL A 10 5.35 -0.74 -11.53
C VAL A 10 6.76 -0.84 -12.10
N ASP A 11 7.38 0.31 -12.41
CA ASP A 11 8.70 0.41 -13.06
C ASP A 11 8.78 -0.39 -14.38
N GLY A 12 7.71 -0.32 -15.18
CA GLY A 12 7.60 -1.02 -16.46
C GLY A 12 7.49 -2.55 -16.36
N ARG A 13 7.30 -3.11 -15.16
CA ARG A 13 7.18 -4.55 -14.92
C ARG A 13 5.84 -4.90 -14.29
N PRO A 14 5.27 -6.10 -14.57
CA PRO A 14 4.06 -6.56 -13.90
C PRO A 14 4.20 -6.50 -12.38
N PHE A 15 3.14 -6.09 -11.70
CA PHE A 15 3.03 -6.02 -10.25
C PHE A 15 1.77 -6.75 -9.81
N THR A 16 1.84 -7.51 -8.74
CA THR A 16 0.67 -8.08 -8.04
C THR A 16 1.01 -8.05 -6.56
N ALA A 17 0.14 -7.46 -5.75
CA ALA A 17 0.32 -7.43 -4.31
C ALA A 17 0.24 -8.86 -3.76
N ALA A 18 1.27 -9.26 -3.01
CA ALA A 18 1.28 -10.51 -2.25
C ALA A 18 0.78 -10.26 -0.82
N SER A 19 1.20 -9.14 -0.20
CA SER A 19 0.79 -8.78 1.14
C SER A 19 0.52 -7.28 1.28
N ALA A 20 -0.25 -6.92 2.32
CA ALA A 20 -0.30 -5.55 2.81
C ALA A 20 -0.43 -5.53 4.32
N ILE A 21 0.24 -4.58 4.95
CA ILE A 21 0.30 -4.43 6.41
C ILE A 21 0.05 -2.99 6.81
N ALA A 22 -0.70 -2.78 7.89
CA ALA A 22 -1.00 -1.47 8.44
C ALA A 22 -0.39 -1.33 9.84
N PHE A 23 0.26 -0.21 10.09
CA PHE A 23 0.83 0.16 11.38
C PHE A 23 0.54 1.64 11.68
N THR A 24 0.56 2.00 12.96
CA THR A 24 0.23 3.35 13.42
C THR A 24 1.24 4.35 12.90
N ASP A 25 0.72 5.42 12.32
CA ASP A 25 1.53 6.61 12.03
C ASP A 25 1.78 7.35 13.35
N THR A 26 3.03 7.35 13.82
CA THR A 26 3.43 8.04 15.06
C THR A 26 3.41 9.56 14.91
N GLU A 27 3.50 10.07 13.68
CA GLU A 27 3.48 11.51 13.38
C GLU A 27 2.06 12.03 13.12
N ALA A 28 1.12 11.16 12.73
CA ALA A 28 -0.28 11.49 12.51
C ALA A 28 -1.24 10.54 13.27
N PRO A 29 -1.52 10.81 14.57
CA PRO A 29 -2.41 9.98 15.37
C PRO A 29 -3.80 9.82 14.72
N GLY A 30 -4.24 8.57 14.57
CA GLY A 30 -5.50 8.22 13.89
C GLY A 30 -5.33 7.78 12.43
N ASN A 31 -4.15 8.00 11.85
CA ASN A 31 -3.77 7.44 10.57
C ASN A 31 -3.04 6.10 10.72
N LYS A 32 -3.09 5.31 9.66
CA LYS A 32 -2.21 4.16 9.48
C LYS A 32 -1.30 4.41 8.28
N LEU A 33 -0.05 4.01 8.43
CA LEU A 33 0.85 3.75 7.31
C LEU A 33 0.58 2.32 6.83
N ILE A 34 0.27 2.17 5.55
CA ILE A 34 -0.02 0.89 4.93
C ILE A 34 1.06 0.60 3.89
N GLN A 35 1.81 -0.47 4.07
CA GLN A 35 2.78 -0.96 3.09
C GLN A 35 2.14 -2.13 2.33
N ILE A 36 2.00 -1.99 1.02
CA ILE A 36 1.53 -3.03 0.11
C ILE A 36 2.75 -3.53 -0.67
N SER A 37 3.02 -4.82 -0.63
CA SER A 37 4.24 -5.38 -1.23
C SER A 37 3.92 -6.47 -2.24
N GLU A 38 4.77 -6.60 -3.25
CA GLU A 38 4.77 -7.75 -4.15
C GLU A 38 5.35 -9.03 -3.53
N ALA A 39 5.87 -8.94 -2.31
CA ALA A 39 6.32 -10.08 -1.53
C ALA A 39 5.51 -10.25 -0.24
N GLU A 40 5.56 -11.47 0.30
CA GLU A 40 4.97 -11.76 1.59
C GLU A 40 5.75 -11.03 2.69
N GLN A 41 5.04 -10.22 3.46
CA GLN A 41 5.56 -9.47 4.60
C GLN A 41 4.72 -9.80 5.83
N GLU A 42 5.39 -9.85 6.97
CA GLU A 42 4.83 -10.11 8.29
C GLU A 42 5.07 -8.90 9.19
N CYS A 43 4.29 -8.80 10.26
CA CYS A 43 4.46 -7.70 11.22
C CYS A 43 5.84 -7.72 11.92
N THR A 44 6.56 -8.83 11.88
CA THR A 44 7.88 -8.99 12.49
C THR A 44 9.05 -8.58 11.59
N ASN A 45 8.83 -8.41 10.28
CA ASN A 45 9.86 -8.06 9.30
C ASN A 45 9.50 -6.80 8.49
N LEU A 46 8.71 -5.91 9.11
CA LEU A 46 8.42 -4.57 8.63
C LEU A 46 9.72 -3.82 8.31
N GLY A 47 9.87 -3.41 7.06
CA GLY A 47 11.00 -2.59 6.62
C GLY A 47 12.26 -3.35 6.20
N ASP A 48 12.27 -4.70 6.26
CA ASP A 48 13.29 -5.49 5.57
C ASP A 48 13.33 -5.03 4.12
N SER A 49 14.48 -4.84 3.49
CA SER A 49 14.58 -4.48 2.07
C SER A 49 15.35 -5.57 1.34
N PHE A 50 14.87 -5.94 0.17
CA PHE A 50 15.63 -6.82 -0.73
C PHE A 50 15.61 -6.27 -2.14
N GLU A 51 16.68 -6.54 -2.88
CA GLU A 51 16.90 -5.97 -4.20
C GLU A 51 15.76 -6.35 -5.17
N GLY A 52 15.24 -5.35 -5.88
CA GLY A 52 14.19 -5.51 -6.87
C GLY A 52 12.77 -5.50 -6.30
N ARG A 53 12.58 -5.50 -4.97
CA ARG A 53 11.24 -5.39 -4.38
C ARG A 53 10.58 -4.07 -4.75
N ARG A 54 9.28 -4.12 -4.95
CA ARG A 54 8.40 -2.98 -5.18
C ARG A 54 7.31 -2.94 -4.13
N ASP A 55 7.22 -1.79 -3.47
CA ASP A 55 6.20 -1.51 -2.47
C ASP A 55 5.37 -0.30 -2.88
N ILE A 56 4.14 -0.27 -2.41
CA ILE A 56 3.25 0.88 -2.47
C ILE A 56 2.89 1.25 -1.03
N ASN A 57 3.30 2.44 -0.61
CA ASN A 57 2.98 2.96 0.71
C ASN A 57 1.80 3.90 0.62
N LEU A 58 0.81 3.73 1.49
CA LEU A 58 -0.30 4.63 1.70
C LEU A 58 -0.19 5.26 3.09
N ASN A 59 -0.59 6.51 3.23
CA ASN A 59 -0.91 7.11 4.52
C ASN A 59 -2.36 7.58 4.49
N GLY A 60 -3.11 7.39 5.57
CA GLY A 60 -4.40 8.03 5.70
C GLY A 60 -5.21 7.55 6.90
N PRO A 61 -6.38 8.18 7.13
CA PRO A 61 -7.28 7.82 8.23
C PRO A 61 -7.70 6.35 8.16
N TRP A 62 -7.61 5.63 9.28
CA TRP A 62 -7.98 4.20 9.31
C TRP A 62 -9.45 3.98 9.72
N ASN A 63 -10.35 4.44 8.86
CA ASN A 63 -11.80 4.26 8.97
C ASN A 63 -12.40 3.97 7.60
N VAL A 64 -13.62 3.43 7.54
CA VAL A 64 -14.29 3.15 6.26
C VAL A 64 -14.63 4.46 5.54
N HIS A 65 -13.96 4.72 4.42
CA HIS A 65 -14.18 5.90 3.59
C HIS A 65 -13.55 5.72 2.19
N THR A 66 -13.75 6.70 1.32
CA THR A 66 -13.03 6.80 0.03
C THR A 66 -12.29 8.12 -0.01
N ALA A 67 -11.03 8.10 -0.43
CA ALA A 67 -10.19 9.28 -0.57
C ALA A 67 -9.54 9.34 -1.96
N PRO A 68 -9.41 10.53 -2.56
CA PRO A 68 -8.55 10.69 -3.72
C PRO A 68 -7.09 10.44 -3.32
N LEU A 69 -6.30 9.91 -4.26
CA LEU A 69 -4.85 9.89 -4.08
C LEU A 69 -4.35 11.33 -4.17
N SER A 70 -3.55 11.74 -3.20
CA SER A 70 -2.99 13.08 -3.10
C SER A 70 -1.63 13.03 -2.39
N LEU A 71 -0.97 14.17 -2.26
CA LEU A 71 0.22 14.31 -1.41
C LEU A 71 -0.10 14.21 0.10
N GLU A 72 -1.38 14.22 0.48
CA GLU A 72 -1.80 14.11 1.88
C GLU A 72 -2.11 12.66 2.26
N ASN A 73 -2.62 11.87 1.31
CA ASN A 73 -2.89 10.43 1.49
C ASN A 73 -1.81 9.55 0.83
N VAL A 74 -0.58 10.10 0.75
CA VAL A 74 0.55 9.72 -0.11
C VAL A 74 0.53 8.27 -0.57
N VAL A 75 0.52 8.06 -1.89
CA VAL A 75 0.86 6.78 -2.52
C VAL A 75 2.29 6.85 -3.03
N GLY A 76 3.22 6.37 -2.22
CA GLY A 76 4.62 6.24 -2.59
C GLY A 76 4.87 4.90 -3.25
N VAL A 77 5.31 4.90 -4.50
CA VAL A 77 5.82 3.69 -5.18
C VAL A 77 7.30 3.60 -4.91
N ILE A 78 7.74 2.58 -4.18
CA ILE A 78 9.13 2.37 -3.80
C ILE A 78 9.68 1.19 -4.58
N VAL A 79 10.83 1.37 -5.22
CA VAL A 79 11.58 0.29 -5.87
C VAL A 79 12.95 0.19 -5.22
N TYR A 80 13.25 -0.93 -4.58
CA TYR A 80 14.51 -1.14 -3.88
C TYR A 80 15.60 -1.56 -4.87
N LYS A 81 16.66 -0.74 -5.02
CA LYS A 81 17.77 -0.95 -5.96
C LYS A 81 19.10 -0.81 -5.20
N GLY A 82 19.60 -1.92 -4.67
CA GLY A 82 20.75 -1.93 -3.76
C GLY A 82 20.50 -1.02 -2.55
N ASP A 83 21.48 -0.19 -2.18
CA ASP A 83 21.40 0.70 -1.01
C ASP A 83 20.53 1.95 -1.22
N SER A 84 20.02 2.20 -2.44
CA SER A 84 19.28 3.41 -2.78
C SER A 84 17.90 3.09 -3.37
N PRO A 85 16.81 3.13 -2.57
CA PRO A 85 15.47 2.97 -3.12
C PRO A 85 15.10 4.17 -4.00
N THR A 86 14.41 3.92 -5.10
CA THR A 86 13.79 4.99 -5.90
C THR A 86 12.33 5.14 -5.49
N ILE A 87 11.89 6.38 -5.28
CA ILE A 87 10.53 6.70 -4.86
C ILE A 87 9.84 7.48 -5.99
N GLY A 88 8.73 6.94 -6.48
CA GLY A 88 7.80 7.59 -7.39
C GLY A 88 6.52 8.00 -6.66
N LEU A 89 5.93 9.12 -7.06
CA LEU A 89 4.64 9.57 -6.53
C LEU A 89 3.50 9.11 -7.44
N MET A 90 2.44 8.58 -6.84
CA MET A 90 1.21 8.19 -7.54
C MET A 90 0.02 9.00 -7.00
N ALA A 91 -0.13 10.24 -7.48
CA ALA A 91 -1.13 11.19 -6.98
C ALA A 91 -2.39 11.28 -7.85
N SER A 92 -2.64 10.31 -8.74
CA SER A 92 -3.86 10.23 -9.55
C SER A 92 -4.57 8.92 -9.29
N GLY A 93 -5.84 8.99 -8.91
CA GLY A 93 -6.66 7.82 -8.59
C GLY A 93 -7.43 7.97 -7.29
N LYS A 94 -7.80 6.84 -6.68
CA LYS A 94 -8.47 6.80 -5.37
C LYS A 94 -8.13 5.53 -4.60
N VAL A 95 -8.25 5.63 -3.28
CA VAL A 95 -8.27 4.52 -2.34
C VAL A 95 -9.65 4.47 -1.68
N GLU A 96 -10.19 3.27 -1.51
CA GLU A 96 -11.40 3.00 -0.74
C GLU A 96 -11.03 2.03 0.39
N TYR A 97 -11.21 2.50 1.61
CA TYR A 97 -11.04 1.74 2.84
C TYR A 97 -12.34 0.99 3.09
N VAL A 98 -12.35 -0.31 2.81
CA VAL A 98 -13.57 -1.15 2.83
C VAL A 98 -13.80 -1.73 4.22
N GLU A 99 -12.74 -2.26 4.84
CA GLU A 99 -12.77 -2.86 6.17
C GLU A 99 -11.54 -2.37 6.94
N THR A 100 -11.75 -1.74 8.10
CA THR A 100 -10.69 -1.11 8.90
C THR A 100 -10.75 -1.56 10.37
N PRO A 101 -10.53 -2.85 10.67
CA PRO A 101 -10.49 -3.32 12.05
C PRO A 101 -9.29 -2.71 12.78
N THR A 102 -9.37 -2.56 14.10
CA THR A 102 -8.34 -1.87 14.90
C THR A 102 -7.51 -2.80 15.77
N ALA A 103 -7.89 -4.07 15.90
CA ALA A 103 -7.16 -5.02 16.74
C ALA A 103 -5.91 -5.54 16.00
N ALA A 104 -4.77 -5.60 16.68
CA ALA A 104 -3.58 -6.26 16.15
C ALA A 104 -3.89 -7.71 15.71
N GLY A 105 -3.36 -8.11 14.55
CA GLY A 105 -3.60 -9.41 13.91
C GLY A 105 -4.91 -9.50 13.12
N SER A 106 -5.79 -8.52 13.18
CA SER A 106 -6.98 -8.47 12.35
C SER A 106 -6.66 -8.14 10.89
N VAL A 107 -7.57 -8.48 9.98
CA VAL A 107 -7.41 -8.28 8.54
C VAL A 107 -8.49 -7.32 8.04
N GLY A 108 -8.05 -6.16 7.59
CA GLY A 108 -8.86 -5.19 6.86
C GLY A 108 -8.80 -5.40 5.35
N LYS A 109 -9.37 -4.45 4.60
CA LYS A 109 -9.47 -4.51 3.14
C LYS A 109 -9.46 -3.12 2.53
N LEU A 110 -8.66 -2.96 1.47
CA LEU A 110 -8.61 -1.77 0.65
C LEU A 110 -8.91 -2.09 -0.81
N ARG A 111 -9.51 -1.13 -1.50
CA ARG A 111 -9.53 -1.04 -2.96
C ARG A 111 -8.68 0.13 -3.37
N LEU A 112 -7.76 -0.08 -4.30
CA LEU A 112 -6.87 0.96 -4.77
C LEU A 112 -6.94 1.00 -6.30
N ARG A 113 -7.03 2.21 -6.85
CA ARG A 113 -6.76 2.48 -8.26
C ARG A 113 -5.85 3.69 -8.29
N GLY A 114 -4.66 3.54 -8.84
CA GLY A 114 -3.70 4.64 -8.94
C GLY A 114 -2.87 4.55 -10.21
N ALA A 115 -2.47 5.70 -10.74
CA ALA A 115 -1.56 5.76 -11.87
C ALA A 115 -0.68 7.02 -11.83
N ASN A 116 0.49 6.93 -12.46
CA ASN A 116 1.33 8.06 -12.84
C ASN A 116 1.85 7.83 -14.28
N SER A 117 2.89 8.55 -14.71
CA SER A 117 3.44 8.41 -16.07
C SER A 117 4.15 7.07 -16.34
N LYS A 118 4.46 6.28 -15.31
CA LYS A 118 5.24 5.03 -15.39
C LYS A 118 4.53 3.81 -14.78
N ASP A 119 3.68 4.05 -13.78
CA ASP A 119 3.08 3.04 -12.92
C ASP A 119 1.56 3.11 -13.01
N SER A 120 0.90 1.95 -12.92
CA SER A 120 -0.55 1.86 -12.82
C SER A 120 -0.92 0.62 -12.01
N ILE A 121 -1.86 0.76 -11.09
CA ILE A 121 -2.34 -0.35 -10.25
C ILE A 121 -3.84 -0.22 -10.06
N GLU A 122 -4.51 -1.37 -9.98
CA GLU A 122 -5.92 -1.46 -9.66
C GLU A 122 -6.26 -2.79 -9.00
N GLY A 123 -7.11 -2.76 -7.98
CA GLY A 123 -7.74 -3.94 -7.42
C GLY A 123 -7.91 -3.86 -5.91
N GLU A 124 -8.07 -5.04 -5.31
CA GLU A 124 -8.28 -5.22 -3.88
C GLU A 124 -7.08 -5.86 -3.20
N VAL A 125 -6.82 -5.47 -1.95
CA VAL A 125 -5.81 -6.08 -1.10
C VAL A 125 -6.33 -6.22 0.33
N SER A 126 -6.03 -7.36 0.94
CA SER A 126 -6.23 -7.60 2.37
C SER A 126 -5.09 -6.99 3.17
N VAL A 127 -5.40 -6.29 4.25
CA VAL A 127 -4.40 -5.54 5.03
C VAL A 127 -4.36 -6.07 6.46
N LYS A 128 -3.23 -6.66 6.87
CA LYS A 128 -3.03 -7.13 8.24
C LYS A 128 -2.65 -5.97 9.15
N VAL A 129 -3.36 -5.79 10.26
CA VAL A 129 -3.05 -4.77 11.27
C VAL A 129 -1.95 -5.31 12.18
N CYS A 130 -0.86 -4.57 12.33
CA CYS A 130 0.32 -5.05 13.06
C CYS A 130 0.42 -4.56 14.51
N ASP A 131 -0.33 -3.53 14.88
CA ASP A 131 -0.27 -2.89 16.19
C ASP A 131 -1.64 -2.49 16.75
#